data_AF-A0A963XD67-F1
#
_entry.id   AF-A0A963XD67-F1
#
_cell.length_a   1.000
_cell.length_b   1.000
_cell.length_c   1.000
_cell.angle_alpha   90.00
_cell.angle_beta   90.00
_cell.angle_gamma   90.00
#
_symmetry.space_group_name_H-M   'P 1'
#
loop_
_entity.id
_entity.type
_entity.pdbx_description
1 polymer ?
#
loop_
_entity_poly.entity_id
_entity_poly.type
_entity_poly.pdbx_seq_one_letter_code
_entity_poly.pdbx_strand_id
1 'polypeptide(L)'
;MPDLTVPPSSSSAAPKKSAIDKDLKRIVQLEKASVRIGLRYLDMSFGLLFVVCVWVFTYFKSGSSDSYAIIAIASVVGAYMAMNIGANDLANNVDPADGSKALSQAGALLIAAIFEAAG
;
A
#
# COMPACT_ATOMS: atom_id res chain seq x y z
N MET A 1 -7.06 -77.70 14.95
CA MET A 1 -7.78 -76.42 15.08
C MET A 1 -7.29 -75.52 13.95
N PRO A 2 -8.16 -75.09 13.03
CA PRO A 2 -7.82 -74.04 12.06
C PRO A 2 -7.95 -72.69 12.75
N ASP A 3 -6.83 -71.98 12.93
CA ASP A 3 -6.82 -70.58 13.37
C ASP A 3 -7.18 -69.69 12.18
N LEU A 4 -8.44 -69.29 12.16
CA LEU A 4 -9.00 -68.31 11.23
C LEU A 4 -9.02 -66.95 11.93
N THR A 5 -7.91 -66.22 11.97
CA THR A 5 -7.96 -64.80 12.32
C THR A 5 -7.01 -63.90 11.51
N VAL A 6 -7.56 -63.42 10.38
CA VAL A 6 -7.46 -62.05 9.82
C VAL A 6 -6.19 -61.65 9.00
N PRO A 7 -6.36 -61.11 7.75
CA PRO A 7 -5.29 -60.59 6.88
C PRO A 7 -4.94 -59.09 7.19
N PRO A 8 -3.99 -58.44 6.47
CA PRO A 8 -3.04 -57.46 7.02
C PRO A 8 -3.63 -56.07 7.25
N SER A 9 -3.21 -55.40 8.33
CA SER A 9 -3.39 -53.95 8.47
C SER A 9 -2.30 -53.22 7.70
N SER A 10 -2.53 -53.04 6.40
CA SER A 10 -1.76 -52.09 5.61
C SER A 10 -1.92 -50.69 6.21
N SER A 11 -0.79 -50.16 6.65
CA SER A 11 -0.57 -48.79 7.10
C SER A 11 -1.36 -47.78 6.26
N SER A 12 -2.22 -47.01 6.93
CA SER A 12 -2.97 -45.92 6.29
C SER A 12 -2.01 -44.80 5.88
N ALA A 13 -1.64 -44.80 4.60
CA ALA A 13 -0.94 -43.69 3.99
C ALA A 13 -1.88 -42.47 3.93
N ALA A 14 -1.85 -41.63 4.97
CA ALA A 14 -2.42 -40.30 4.92
C ALA A 14 -1.31 -39.25 4.96
N PRO A 15 -0.91 -38.70 3.80
CA PRO A 15 -0.36 -37.35 3.84
C PRO A 15 -0.68 -36.54 2.57
N LYS A 16 -1.49 -35.46 2.68
CA LYS A 16 -1.51 -34.39 1.64
C LYS A 16 -2.15 -33.05 2.02
N LYS A 17 -2.64 -32.83 3.25
CA LYS A 17 -3.20 -31.53 3.66
C LYS A 17 -2.13 -30.50 4.03
N SER A 18 -1.06 -30.91 4.72
CA SER A 18 -0.03 -30.00 5.21
C SER A 18 0.80 -29.33 4.11
N ALA A 19 0.96 -29.99 2.95
CA ALA A 19 1.66 -29.42 1.80
C ALA A 19 0.85 -28.28 1.17
N ILE A 20 -0.46 -28.48 0.98
CA ILE A 20 -1.36 -27.47 0.42
C ILE A 20 -1.49 -26.26 1.34
N ASP A 21 -1.62 -26.47 2.66
CA ASP A 21 -1.68 -25.37 3.63
C ASP A 21 -0.40 -24.52 3.65
N LYS A 22 0.75 -25.16 3.43
CA LYS A 22 2.06 -24.52 3.39
C LYS A 22 2.22 -23.67 2.12
N ASP A 23 1.81 -24.19 0.98
CA ASP A 23 1.86 -23.48 -0.30
C ASP A 23 0.84 -22.33 -0.34
N LEU A 24 -0.36 -22.54 0.20
CA LEU A 24 -1.36 -21.48 0.34
C LEU A 24 -0.85 -20.33 1.20
N LYS A 25 -0.18 -20.62 2.33
CA LYS A 25 0.48 -19.59 3.13
C LYS A 25 1.58 -18.85 2.36
N ARG A 26 2.35 -19.53 1.52
CA ARG A 26 3.38 -18.88 0.71
C ARG A 26 2.78 -17.96 -0.35
N ILE A 27 1.72 -18.39 -1.03
CA ILE A 27 1.01 -17.57 -2.01
C ILE A 27 0.41 -16.32 -1.35
N VAL A 28 -0.24 -16.47 -0.20
CA VAL A 28 -0.81 -15.33 0.56
C VAL A 28 0.27 -14.37 1.04
N GLN A 29 1.45 -14.86 1.45
CA GLN A 29 2.58 -14.00 1.83
C GLN A 29 3.17 -13.25 0.64
N LEU A 30 3.27 -13.91 -0.52
CA LEU A 30 3.71 -13.29 -1.78
C LEU A 30 2.73 -12.22 -2.26
N GLU A 31 1.43 -12.45 -2.11
CA GLU A 31 0.40 -11.48 -2.45
C GLU A 31 0.47 -10.25 -1.53
N LYS A 32 0.59 -10.45 -0.21
CA LYS A 32 0.75 -9.34 0.75
C LYS A 32 2.03 -8.52 0.50
N ALA A 33 3.13 -9.19 0.15
CA ALA A 33 4.36 -8.52 -0.23
C ALA A 33 4.19 -7.74 -1.54
N SER A 34 3.53 -8.33 -2.54
CA SER A 34 3.26 -7.70 -3.84
C SER A 34 2.34 -6.50 -3.74
N VAL A 35 1.26 -6.58 -2.94
CA VAL A 35 0.34 -5.46 -2.68
C VAL A 35 1.07 -4.32 -1.98
N ARG A 36 1.93 -4.62 -1.01
CA ARG A 36 2.78 -3.62 -0.34
C ARG A 36 3.72 -2.92 -1.32
N ILE A 37 4.26 -3.66 -2.30
CA ILE A 37 5.14 -3.10 -3.33
C ILE A 37 4.35 -2.27 -4.33
N GLY A 38 3.18 -2.74 -4.77
CA GLY A 38 2.31 -2.03 -5.72
C GLY A 38 1.80 -0.70 -5.17
N LEU A 39 1.41 -0.65 -3.90
CA LEU A 39 1.00 0.59 -3.23
C LEU A 39 2.17 1.58 -3.05
N ARG A 40 3.39 1.08 -2.81
CA ARG A 40 4.60 1.93 -2.69
C ARG A 40 4.87 2.78 -3.94
N TYR A 41 4.60 2.23 -5.13
CA TYR A 41 4.77 2.97 -6.39
C TYR A 41 3.74 4.08 -6.59
N LEU A 42 2.51 3.90 -6.08
CA LEU A 42 1.48 4.93 -6.11
C LEU A 42 1.86 6.11 -5.21
N ASP A 43 2.36 5.84 -4.00
CA ASP A 43 2.81 6.88 -3.07
C ASP A 43 3.90 7.77 -3.68
N MET A 44 4.86 7.14 -4.38
CA MET A 44 5.96 7.84 -5.05
C MET A 44 5.47 8.69 -6.24
N SER A 45 4.45 8.21 -6.95
CA SER A 45 3.85 8.92 -8.10
C SER A 45 3.05 10.14 -7.66
N PHE A 46 2.27 10.04 -6.58
CA PHE A 46 1.54 11.17 -6.01
C PHE A 46 2.46 12.24 -5.44
N GLY A 47 3.57 11.84 -4.79
CA GLY A 47 4.57 12.78 -4.30
C GLY A 47 5.23 13.60 -5.42
N LEU A 48 5.60 12.93 -6.52
CA LEU A 48 6.15 13.61 -7.70
C LEU A 48 5.14 14.57 -8.32
N LEU A 49 3.89 14.12 -8.50
CA LEU A 49 2.80 14.95 -9.04
C LEU A 49 2.58 16.20 -8.17
N PHE A 50 2.56 16.05 -6.84
CA PHE A 50 2.40 17.15 -5.90
C PHE A 50 3.48 18.23 -6.07
N VAL A 51 4.75 17.84 -6.14
CA VAL A 51 5.87 18.79 -6.34
C VAL A 51 5.76 19.50 -7.68
N VAL A 52 5.41 18.79 -8.76
CA VAL A 52 5.17 19.40 -10.08
C VAL A 52 4.00 20.38 -10.03
N CYS A 53 2.90 20.03 -9.39
CA CYS A 53 1.75 20.92 -9.20
C CYS A 53 2.13 22.19 -8.43
N VAL A 54 2.89 22.09 -7.35
CA VAL A 54 3.37 23.25 -6.59
C VAL A 54 4.28 24.12 -7.44
N TRP A 55 5.19 23.53 -8.21
CA TRP A 55 6.07 24.28 -9.10
C TRP A 55 5.30 25.03 -10.19
N VAL A 56 4.35 24.36 -10.86
CA VAL A 56 3.47 24.96 -11.87
C VAL A 56 2.61 26.07 -11.25
N PHE A 57 2.02 25.83 -10.08
CA PHE A 57 1.24 26.83 -9.35
C PHE A 57 2.09 28.06 -9.00
N THR A 58 3.32 27.83 -8.54
CA THR A 58 4.28 28.89 -8.23
C THR A 58 4.60 29.71 -9.47
N TYR A 59 4.79 29.06 -10.62
CA TYR A 59 5.03 29.73 -11.90
C TYR A 59 3.85 30.62 -12.31
N PHE A 60 2.61 30.11 -12.24
CA PHE A 60 1.43 30.92 -12.56
C PHE A 60 1.22 32.09 -11.59
N LYS A 61 1.55 31.91 -10.30
CA LYS A 61 1.32 32.94 -9.28
C LYS A 61 2.41 34.01 -9.25
N SER A 62 3.66 33.61 -9.46
CA SER A 62 4.83 34.48 -9.40
C SER A 62 5.21 35.07 -10.76
N GLY A 63 4.79 34.47 -11.88
CA GLY A 63 5.17 34.89 -13.23
C GLY A 63 6.69 34.98 -13.43
N SER A 64 7.13 35.82 -14.39
CA SER A 64 8.56 36.11 -14.65
C SER A 64 9.14 37.18 -13.73
N SER A 65 8.75 37.20 -12.45
CA SER A 65 9.31 38.14 -11.47
C SER A 65 10.82 37.90 -11.28
N ASP A 66 11.61 38.94 -11.03
CA ASP A 66 13.06 38.82 -10.79
C ASP A 66 13.40 37.87 -9.62
N SER A 67 12.46 37.70 -8.68
CA SER A 67 12.59 36.79 -7.53
C SER A 67 12.00 35.39 -7.75
N TYR A 68 11.55 35.05 -8.97
CA TYR A 68 10.90 33.77 -9.26
C TYR A 68 11.76 32.57 -8.83
N ALA A 69 13.07 32.62 -9.09
CA ALA A 69 13.99 31.53 -8.73
C ALA A 69 13.97 31.25 -7.22
N ILE A 70 13.98 32.28 -6.38
CA ILE A 70 13.96 32.14 -4.92
C ILE A 70 12.63 31.58 -4.46
N ILE A 71 11.52 32.07 -5.01
CA ILE A 71 10.16 31.63 -4.67
C ILE A 71 9.96 30.16 -5.10
N ALA A 72 10.42 29.78 -6.28
CA ALA A 72 10.34 28.41 -6.80
C ALA A 72 11.15 27.42 -5.96
N ILE A 73 12.37 27.79 -5.56
CA ILE A 73 13.19 26.95 -4.69
C ILE A 73 12.53 26.82 -3.31
N ALA A 74 12.06 27.93 -2.73
CA ALA A 74 11.39 27.92 -1.44
C ALA A 74 10.11 27.07 -1.45
N SER A 75 9.31 27.14 -2.52
CA SER A 75 8.07 26.36 -2.64
C SER A 75 8.34 24.86 -2.83
N VAL A 76 9.34 24.48 -3.63
CA VAL A 76 9.73 23.07 -3.79
C VAL A 76 10.29 22.48 -2.48
N VAL A 77 11.13 23.23 -1.76
CA VAL A 77 11.67 22.79 -0.46
C VAL A 77 10.55 22.66 0.57
N GLY A 78 9.63 23.63 0.62
CA GLY A 78 8.44 23.56 1.48
C GLY A 78 7.54 22.37 1.14
N ALA A 79 7.29 22.12 -0.15
CA ALA A 79 6.51 20.98 -0.61
C ALA A 79 7.17 19.64 -0.25
N TYR A 80 8.49 19.53 -0.40
CA TYR A 80 9.25 18.35 0.00
C TYR A 80 9.12 18.08 1.50
N MET A 81 9.23 19.11 2.34
CA MET A 81 9.06 18.96 3.80
C MET A 81 7.63 18.59 4.18
N ALA A 82 6.62 19.22 3.57
CA ALA A 82 5.21 18.90 3.81
C ALA A 82 4.90 17.43 3.45
N MET A 83 5.42 16.96 2.31
CA MET A 83 5.28 15.57 1.88
C MET A 83 5.97 14.60 2.84
N ASN A 84 7.22 14.90 3.22
CA ASN A 84 8.01 14.01 4.07
C ASN A 84 7.46 13.93 5.50
N ILE A 85 7.04 15.06 6.09
CA ILE A 85 6.40 15.09 7.41
C ILE A 85 5.02 14.44 7.33
N GLY A 86 4.21 14.79 6.32
CA GLY A 86 2.86 14.25 6.16
C GLY A 86 2.84 12.74 5.93
N ALA A 87 3.74 12.20 5.11
CA ALA A 87 3.84 10.75 4.90
C ALA A 87 4.27 10.02 6.17
N ASN A 88 5.19 10.61 6.94
CA ASN A 88 5.65 10.06 8.21
C ASN A 88 4.57 10.15 9.30
N ASP A 89 3.75 11.21 9.31
CA ASP A 89 2.62 11.36 10.22
C ASP A 89 1.47 10.40 9.88
N LEU A 90 1.16 10.22 8.60
CA LEU A 90 0.19 9.22 8.14
C LEU A 90 0.62 7.82 8.57
N ALA A 91 1.88 7.42 8.36
CA ALA A 91 2.37 6.10 8.76
C ALA A 91 2.28 5.83 10.27
N ASN A 92 2.31 6.88 11.10
CA ASN A 92 2.26 6.77 12.56
C ASN A 92 0.83 6.93 13.12
N ASN A 93 -0.08 7.60 12.41
CA ASN A 93 -1.50 7.72 12.77
C ASN A 93 -2.36 6.59 12.15
N VAL A 94 -1.82 5.85 11.19
CA VAL A 94 -2.38 4.60 10.70
C VAL A 94 -1.72 3.43 11.42
N ASP A 95 -2.16 3.15 12.65
CA ASP A 95 -2.04 1.78 13.16
C ASP A 95 -2.62 0.84 12.10
N PRO A 96 -2.06 -0.37 11.88
CA PRO A 96 -2.56 -1.31 10.89
C PRO A 96 -4.02 -1.62 11.24
N ALA A 97 -4.91 -0.82 10.65
CA ALA A 97 -6.28 -0.72 11.09
C ALA A 97 -6.89 -2.10 10.96
N ASP A 98 -7.49 -2.48 12.07
CA ASP A 98 -8.14 -3.72 12.40
C ASP A 98 -8.70 -4.46 11.17
N GLY A 99 -8.58 -5.79 11.17
CA GLY A 99 -8.88 -6.71 10.08
C GLY A 99 -10.37 -6.81 9.68
N SER A 100 -11.09 -5.69 9.68
CA SER A 100 -12.47 -5.51 9.29
C SER A 100 -12.56 -5.23 7.79
N LYS A 101 -13.16 -6.20 7.11
CA LYS A 101 -13.45 -6.24 5.67
C LYS A 101 -14.45 -5.15 5.23
N ALA A 102 -14.09 -3.88 5.20
CA ALA A 102 -15.05 -2.85 4.77
C ALA A 102 -14.54 -1.88 3.69
N LEU A 103 -13.33 -1.32 3.81
CA LEU A 103 -12.74 -0.48 2.75
C LEU A 103 -11.26 -0.26 3.08
N SER A 104 -10.35 -0.32 2.11
CA SER A 104 -8.97 0.10 2.39
C SER A 104 -8.97 1.59 2.73
N GLN A 105 -8.10 2.02 3.64
CA GLN A 105 -7.93 3.46 3.95
C GLN A 105 -7.69 4.30 2.70
N ALA A 106 -7.01 3.73 1.70
CA ALA A 106 -6.83 4.34 0.38
C ALA A 106 -8.15 4.45 -0.40
N GLY A 107 -9.03 3.45 -0.34
CA GLY A 107 -10.36 3.50 -0.94
C GLY A 107 -11.25 4.56 -0.30
N ALA A 108 -11.15 4.76 1.02
CA ALA A 108 -11.88 5.81 1.74
C ALA A 108 -11.41 7.21 1.32
N LEU A 109 -10.09 7.43 1.25
CA LEU A 109 -9.48 8.68 0.76
C LEU A 109 -9.86 8.98 -0.69
N LEU A 110 -9.89 7.98 -1.56
CA LEU A 110 -10.20 8.18 -2.98
C LEU A 110 -11.66 8.62 -3.18
N ILE A 111 -12.60 8.00 -2.46
CA ILE A 111 -14.02 8.39 -2.50
C ILE A 111 -14.20 9.80 -1.94
N ALA A 112 -13.56 10.12 -0.82
CA ALA A 112 -13.58 11.46 -0.24
C ALA A 112 -13.05 12.52 -1.22
N ALA A 113 -11.90 12.26 -1.85
CA ALA A 113 -11.31 13.18 -2.84
C ALA A 113 -12.22 13.43 -4.05
N ILE A 114 -12.91 12.41 -4.56
CA ILE A 114 -13.85 12.56 -5.68
C ILE A 114 -15.05 13.41 -5.26
N PHE A 115 -15.62 13.15 -4.09
CA PHE A 115 -16.76 13.92 -3.58
C PHE A 115 -16.41 15.38 -3.25
N GLU A 116 -15.19 15.63 -2.77
CA GLU A 116 -14.70 16.98 -2.49
C GLU A 116 -14.33 17.74 -3.77
N ALA A 117 -13.76 17.08 -4.78
CA ALA A 117 -13.47 17.68 -6.08
C ALA A 117 -14.72 17.87 -6.97
N ALA A 118 -15.77 17.07 -6.74
CA ALA A 118 -17.06 17.19 -7.42
C ALA A 118 -18.06 18.11 -6.69
N GLY A 119 -17.69 18.60 -5.50
CA GLY A 119 -18.46 19.58 -4.73
C GLY A 119 -18.54 20.95 -5.37
#